data_AF-A0A679HJC2-F1
#
_entry.id   AF-A0A679HJC2-F1
#
_cell.length_a   1.000
_cell.length_b   1.000
_cell.length_c   1.000
_cell.angle_alpha   90.00
_cell.angle_beta   90.00
_cell.angle_gamma   90.00
#
_symmetry.space_group_name_H-M   'P 1'
#
loop_
_entity.id
_entity.type
_entity.pdbx_description
1 polymer ?
#
loop_
_entity_poly.entity_id
_entity_poly.type
_entity_poly.pdbx_seq_one_letter_code
_entity_poly.pdbx_strand_id
1 'polypeptide(L)'
;MGKLTRMAVTVMGCCLFVTMAGCAADTSKRDVAGPYQTWDDVIKRWIGGKTPDLYIELGPPNLHPHELEDGRTEMVWDFGIDRMPGQADYYDILPLYGGNLNCQLHFIADKEGIIQEGHRVGCE
;
A
#
# COMPACT_ATOMS: atom_id res chain seq x y z
N MET A 1 -47.63 -17.68 -44.02
CA MET A 1 -46.54 -16.92 -44.68
C MET A 1 -46.84 -15.43 -44.55
N GLY A 2 -45.99 -14.66 -43.87
CA GLY A 2 -46.11 -13.19 -43.84
C GLY A 2 -45.58 -12.49 -42.58
N LYS A 3 -44.25 -12.28 -42.53
CA LYS A 3 -43.53 -11.08 -42.01
C LYS A 3 -43.91 -10.61 -40.58
N LEU A 4 -43.16 -10.87 -39.52
CA LEU A 4 -41.73 -10.60 -39.26
C LEU A 4 -41.35 -9.12 -39.43
N THR A 5 -41.94 -8.22 -38.62
CA THR A 5 -41.45 -6.85 -38.42
C THR A 5 -42.03 -6.22 -37.15
N ARG A 6 -41.52 -6.61 -35.98
CA ARG A 6 -41.50 -5.78 -34.76
C ARG A 6 -40.16 -5.98 -34.04
N MET A 7 -39.08 -5.72 -34.78
CA MET A 7 -37.73 -5.53 -34.25
C MET A 7 -37.36 -4.08 -34.53
N ALA A 8 -37.52 -3.22 -33.54
CA ALA A 8 -36.83 -1.95 -33.38
C ALA A 8 -37.39 -1.28 -32.12
N VAL A 9 -36.53 -0.59 -31.37
CA VAL A 9 -36.88 0.22 -30.20
C VAL A 9 -37.01 -0.55 -28.88
N THR A 10 -36.02 -1.38 -28.54
CA THR A 10 -35.64 -1.60 -27.12
C THR A 10 -34.16 -1.96 -26.98
N VAL A 11 -33.29 -1.36 -27.79
CA VAL A 11 -31.83 -1.56 -27.73
C VAL A 11 -31.15 -0.19 -27.79
N MET A 12 -31.49 0.68 -26.84
CA MET A 12 -30.82 1.99 -26.71
C MET A 12 -30.96 2.53 -25.27
N GLY A 13 -30.54 1.74 -24.28
CA GLY A 13 -30.69 2.11 -22.87
C GLY A 13 -29.70 1.47 -21.89
N CYS A 14 -28.62 0.82 -22.36
CA CYS A 14 -27.61 0.20 -21.50
C CYS A 14 -26.20 0.79 -21.66
N CYS A 15 -26.06 2.03 -22.17
CA CYS A 15 -24.75 2.65 -22.41
C CYS A 15 -24.27 3.62 -21.31
N LEU A 16 -24.87 3.62 -20.11
CA LEU A 16 -24.59 4.63 -19.08
C LEU A 16 -24.31 4.08 -17.68
N PHE A 17 -23.90 2.81 -17.56
CA PHE A 17 -23.37 2.31 -16.30
C PHE A 17 -21.85 2.30 -16.31
N VAL A 18 -21.33 3.45 -15.86
CA VAL A 18 -20.22 3.54 -14.91
C VAL A 18 -18.91 2.96 -15.43
N THR A 19 -18.25 3.80 -16.23
CA THR A 19 -16.80 3.94 -16.24
C THR A 19 -16.30 4.35 -14.84
N MET A 20 -16.28 3.42 -13.90
CA MET A 20 -15.34 3.44 -12.77
C MET A 20 -14.29 2.37 -13.04
N ALA A 21 -13.60 2.51 -14.18
CA ALA A 21 -12.22 2.09 -14.23
C ALA A 21 -11.46 3.09 -13.35
N GLY A 22 -11.48 2.87 -12.03
CA GLY A 22 -10.42 3.38 -11.20
C GLY A 22 -9.13 2.87 -11.84
N CYS A 23 -8.24 3.79 -12.21
CA CYS A 23 -6.88 3.42 -12.56
C CYS A 23 -6.34 2.61 -11.38
N ALA A 24 -6.35 1.28 -11.50
CA ALA A 24 -5.48 0.45 -10.69
C ALA A 24 -4.08 0.95 -11.04
N ALA A 25 -3.44 1.61 -10.09
CA ALA A 25 -2.03 1.96 -10.23
C ALA A 25 -1.31 0.67 -10.63
N ASP A 26 -0.47 0.74 -11.66
CA ASP A 26 0.30 -0.41 -12.10
C ASP A 26 1.30 -0.77 -10.99
N THR A 27 0.90 -1.69 -10.12
CA THR A 27 1.70 -2.16 -8.99
C THR A 27 2.66 -3.28 -9.38
N SER A 28 2.84 -3.56 -10.68
CA SER A 28 3.71 -4.64 -11.16
C SER A 28 5.20 -4.36 -10.94
N LYS A 29 5.56 -3.15 -10.49
CA LYS A 29 6.92 -2.75 -10.14
C LYS A 29 6.98 -2.22 -8.70
N ARG A 30 6.73 -3.10 -7.73
CA ARG A 30 7.09 -2.83 -6.33
C ARG A 30 8.59 -3.13 -6.15
N ASP A 31 9.40 -2.25 -6.72
CA ASP A 31 10.86 -2.29 -6.58
C ASP A 31 11.29 -1.59 -5.29
N VAL A 32 12.38 -2.07 -4.67
CA VAL A 32 12.99 -1.53 -3.44
C VAL A 32 13.17 -0.01 -3.57
N ALA A 33 12.82 0.74 -2.53
CA ALA A 33 12.87 2.19 -2.53
C ALA A 33 14.25 2.72 -2.96
N GLY A 34 14.28 3.52 -4.03
CA GLY A 34 15.46 4.28 -4.42
C GLY A 34 15.71 5.47 -3.47
N PRO A 35 16.89 6.10 -3.53
CA PRO A 35 17.35 7.09 -2.55
C PRO A 35 16.57 8.42 -2.47
N TYR A 36 15.45 8.57 -3.19
CA TYR A 36 14.70 9.83 -3.35
C TYR A 36 13.19 9.71 -3.09
N GLN A 37 12.71 8.64 -2.44
CA GLN A 37 11.26 8.43 -2.22
C GLN A 37 10.82 8.87 -0.82
N THR A 38 9.75 9.66 -0.74
CA THR A 38 9.18 10.05 0.56
C THR A 38 8.47 8.88 1.25
N TRP A 39 8.23 8.96 2.56
CA TRP A 39 7.43 7.96 3.27
C TRP A 39 6.02 7.81 2.70
N ASP A 40 5.44 8.90 2.25
CA ASP A 40 4.12 8.89 1.61
C ASP A 40 4.15 8.12 0.27
N ASP A 41 5.28 8.14 -0.46
CA ASP A 41 5.46 7.37 -1.70
C ASP A 41 5.60 5.88 -1.41
N VAL A 42 6.39 5.52 -0.38
CA VAL A 42 6.54 4.13 0.08
C VAL A 42 5.17 3.57 0.49
N ILE A 43 4.43 4.31 1.32
CA ILE A 43 3.09 3.92 1.78
C ILE A 43 2.15 3.68 0.59
N LYS A 44 2.04 4.64 -0.34
CA LYS A 44 1.13 4.54 -1.49
C LYS A 44 1.45 3.35 -2.39
N ARG A 45 2.75 3.04 -2.61
CA ARG A 45 3.17 1.91 -3.45
C ARG A 45 2.76 0.56 -2.85
N TRP A 46 2.79 0.47 -1.52
CA TRP A 46 2.55 -0.78 -0.80
C TRP A 46 1.08 -1.10 -0.58
N ILE A 47 0.15 -0.16 -0.79
CA ILE A 47 -1.27 -0.47 -0.84
C ILE A 47 -1.54 -1.54 -1.92
N GLY A 48 -2.28 -2.58 -1.55
CA GLY A 48 -2.54 -3.80 -2.33
C GLY A 48 -1.35 -4.76 -2.44
N GLY A 49 -0.25 -4.50 -1.72
CA GLY A 49 0.94 -5.34 -1.68
C GLY A 49 0.83 -6.47 -0.67
N LYS A 50 1.68 -7.48 -0.78
CA LYS A 50 1.72 -8.58 0.19
C LYS A 50 2.71 -8.27 1.29
N THR A 51 2.31 -8.60 2.52
CA THR A 51 3.11 -8.42 3.74
C THR A 51 4.52 -9.04 3.64
N PRO A 52 4.71 -10.29 3.13
CA PRO A 52 6.06 -10.85 2.99
C PRO A 52 6.98 -10.06 2.06
N ASP A 53 6.43 -9.42 1.02
CA ASP A 53 7.22 -8.62 0.10
C ASP A 53 7.61 -7.29 0.74
N LEU A 54 6.72 -6.69 1.55
CA LEU A 54 7.01 -5.50 2.34
C LEU A 54 8.17 -5.76 3.32
N TYR A 55 8.23 -6.96 3.91
CA TYR A 55 9.31 -7.36 4.80
C TYR A 55 10.66 -7.49 4.09
N ILE A 56 10.68 -7.75 2.79
CA ILE A 56 11.93 -7.76 2.02
C ILE A 56 12.45 -6.32 1.86
N GLU A 57 11.55 -5.34 1.69
CA GLU A 57 11.93 -3.93 1.55
C GLU A 57 12.32 -3.28 2.88
N LEU A 58 11.49 -3.40 3.92
CA LEU A 58 11.66 -2.69 5.19
C LEU A 58 12.27 -3.54 6.31
N GLY A 59 12.48 -4.83 6.07
CA GLY A 59 12.69 -5.80 7.15
C GLY A 59 11.39 -6.11 7.91
N PRO A 60 11.41 -7.03 8.88
CA PRO A 60 10.27 -7.26 9.76
C PRO A 60 9.99 -6.00 10.61
N PRO A 61 8.72 -5.77 11.01
CA PRO A 61 8.38 -4.68 11.93
C PRO A 61 9.13 -4.87 13.25
N ASN A 62 9.61 -3.77 13.82
CA ASN A 62 10.36 -3.79 15.09
C ASN A 62 9.44 -3.74 16.32
N LEU A 63 8.16 -3.42 16.13
CA LEU A 63 7.11 -3.64 17.11
C LEU A 63 6.33 -4.92 16.77
N HIS A 64 5.82 -5.59 17.80
CA HIS A 64 5.01 -6.80 17.60
C HIS A 64 3.72 -6.43 16.85
N PRO A 65 3.37 -7.13 15.74
CA PRO A 65 2.13 -6.86 15.03
C PRO A 65 0.91 -6.99 15.94
N HIS A 66 -0.05 -6.09 15.78
CA HIS A 66 -1.25 -6.02 16.60
C HIS A 66 -2.48 -6.43 15.77
N GLU A 67 -3.25 -7.39 16.28
CA GLU A 67 -4.52 -7.76 15.65
C GLU A 67 -5.61 -6.77 16.06
N LEU A 68 -6.24 -6.14 15.07
CA LEU A 68 -7.34 -5.21 15.24
C LEU A 68 -8.65 -5.98 15.48
N GLU A 69 -9.68 -5.30 16.02
CA GLU A 69 -10.96 -5.92 16.35
C GLU A 69 -11.70 -6.52 15.13
N ASP A 70 -11.43 -6.02 13.92
CA ASP A 70 -11.97 -6.52 12.65
C ASP A 70 -11.18 -7.73 12.08
N GLY A 71 -10.13 -8.15 12.78
CA GLY A 71 -9.23 -9.25 12.40
C GLY A 71 -8.21 -8.87 11.33
N ARG A 72 -8.01 -7.56 11.08
CA ARG A 72 -6.85 -7.07 10.33
C ARG A 72 -5.63 -6.99 11.23
N THR A 73 -4.44 -6.95 10.63
CA THR A 73 -3.18 -6.87 11.35
C THR A 73 -2.52 -5.53 11.09
N GLU A 74 -2.23 -4.79 12.15
CA GLU A 74 -1.40 -3.60 12.12
C GLU A 74 0.06 -3.97 12.36
N MET A 75 0.94 -3.49 11.48
CA MET A 75 2.39 -3.66 11.54
C MET A 75 3.03 -2.28 11.63
N VAL A 76 3.97 -2.12 12.57
CA VAL A 76 4.60 -0.83 12.85
C VAL A 76 6.11 -0.92 12.74
N TRP A 77 6.69 -0.03 11.95
CA TRP A 77 8.13 0.24 11.89
C TRP A 77 8.40 1.58 12.57
N ASP A 78 9.01 1.53 13.75
CA ASP A 78 9.40 2.70 14.53
C ASP A 78 10.88 3.03 14.29
N PHE A 79 11.15 4.08 13.51
CA PHE A 79 12.51 4.50 13.18
C PHE A 79 13.18 5.32 14.31
N GLY A 80 12.45 5.61 15.40
CA GLY A 80 13.00 6.27 16.60
C GLY A 80 13.67 5.29 17.56
N ILE A 81 13.56 3.98 17.32
CA ILE A 81 14.23 2.96 18.13
C ILE A 81 15.57 2.60 17.45
N ASP A 82 16.69 2.80 18.16
CA ASP A 82 18.10 2.48 17.79
C ASP A 82 18.38 1.02 17.35
N ARG A 83 17.34 0.19 17.21
CA ARG A 83 17.44 -1.23 16.87
C ARG A 83 16.90 -1.48 15.47
N MET A 84 17.63 -1.00 14.46
CA MET A 84 17.50 -1.52 13.10
C MET A 84 18.70 -2.42 12.77
N PRO A 85 18.73 -3.69 13.23
CA PRO A 85 19.82 -4.59 12.87
C PRO A 85 19.85 -4.85 11.35
N GLY A 86 20.93 -4.42 10.69
CA GLY A 86 21.26 -4.78 9.30
C GLY A 86 20.90 -3.74 8.23
N GLN A 87 20.19 -2.67 8.56
CA GLN A 87 19.80 -1.62 7.60
C GLN A 87 20.00 -0.17 8.13
N ALA A 88 20.15 0.03 9.44
CA ALA A 88 20.32 1.37 10.04
C ALA A 88 21.43 2.20 9.36
N ASP A 89 22.59 1.58 9.14
CA ASP A 89 23.78 2.23 8.58
C ASP A 89 23.58 2.69 7.12
N TYR A 90 22.70 2.03 6.36
CA TYR A 90 22.36 2.43 4.99
C TYR A 90 21.26 3.49 4.95
N TYR A 91 20.40 3.53 5.97
CA TYR A 91 19.37 4.55 6.09
C TYR A 91 19.99 5.87 6.57
N ASP A 92 20.94 5.90 7.50
CA ASP A 92 21.59 7.14 7.97
C ASP A 92 22.20 8.01 6.86
N ILE A 93 22.57 7.43 5.72
CA ILE A 93 23.11 8.16 4.55
C ILE A 93 22.03 8.69 3.61
N LEU A 94 20.77 8.28 3.79
CA LEU A 94 19.65 8.74 2.97
C LEU A 94 19.10 10.05 3.55
N PRO A 95 18.86 11.09 2.71
CA PRO A 95 18.40 12.41 3.17
C PRO A 95 17.10 12.38 4.00
N LEU A 96 16.29 11.33 3.80
CA LEU A 96 15.04 11.08 4.50
C LEU A 96 15.20 10.46 5.89
N TYR A 97 16.39 10.01 6.23
CA TYR A 97 16.66 9.18 7.41
C TYR A 97 17.77 9.71 8.32
N GLY A 98 18.71 10.49 7.78
CA GLY A 98 19.82 11.07 8.55
C GLY A 98 19.45 12.25 9.48
N GLY A 99 18.16 12.46 9.78
CA GLY A 99 17.69 13.55 10.63
C GLY A 99 16.60 13.09 11.59
N ASN A 100 16.98 12.81 12.83
CA ASN A 100 16.11 12.69 14.01
C ASN A 100 14.69 12.11 13.72
N LEU A 101 14.62 10.85 13.32
CA LEU A 101 13.37 10.22 12.90
C LEU A 101 12.58 9.67 14.09
N ASN A 102 11.83 10.51 14.80
CA ASN A 102 10.68 10.03 15.57
C ASN A 102 9.52 9.63 14.62
N CYS A 103 9.82 8.87 13.57
CA CYS A 103 8.90 8.49 12.52
C CYS A 103 8.46 7.05 12.72
N GLN A 104 7.16 6.82 12.68
CA GLN A 104 6.58 5.48 12.62
C GLN A 104 5.84 5.31 11.31
N LEU A 105 6.01 4.13 10.69
CA LEU A 105 5.19 3.70 9.58
C LEU A 105 4.27 2.60 10.04
N HIS A 106 2.98 2.81 9.82
CA HIS A 106 1.93 1.87 10.12
C HIS A 106 1.39 1.31 8.81
N PHE A 107 1.31 0.00 8.71
CA PHE A 107 0.64 -0.70 7.62
C PHE A 107 -0.41 -1.64 8.19
N ILE A 108 -1.62 -1.60 7.62
CA ILE A 108 -2.72 -2.47 8.04
C ILE A 108 -3.01 -3.44 6.91
N ALA A 109 -2.90 -4.73 7.19
CA ALA A 109 -3.18 -5.81 6.25
C ALA A 109 -4.44 -6.59 6.60
N ASP A 110 -5.12 -7.12 5.60
CA ASP A 110 -6.21 -8.08 5.79
C ASP A 110 -5.71 -9.46 6.22
N LYS A 111 -6.65 -10.39 6.40
CA LYS A 111 -6.37 -11.76 6.88
C LYS A 111 -5.54 -12.56 5.87
N GLU A 112 -5.58 -12.17 4.61
CA GLU A 112 -4.81 -12.74 3.51
C GLU A 112 -3.40 -12.11 3.41
N GLY A 113 -3.11 -11.11 4.26
CA GLY A 113 -1.83 -10.41 4.31
C GLY A 113 -1.67 -9.36 3.21
N ILE A 114 -2.76 -8.91 2.59
CA ILE A 114 -2.77 -7.80 1.63
C ILE A 114 -2.90 -6.48 2.38
N ILE A 115 -1.98 -5.56 2.11
CA ILE A 115 -1.95 -4.24 2.72
C ILE A 115 -3.13 -3.41 2.19
N GLN A 116 -4.02 -3.01 3.07
CA GLN A 116 -5.21 -2.22 2.74
C GLN A 116 -4.96 -0.74 3.01
N GLU A 117 -4.19 -0.41 4.04
CA GLU A 117 -3.95 0.95 4.49
C GLU A 117 -2.50 1.13 4.94
N GLY A 118 -2.03 2.38 4.89
CA GLY A 118 -0.79 2.77 5.52
C GLY A 118 -0.77 4.25 5.84
N HIS A 119 -0.07 4.61 6.91
CA HIS A 119 0.06 5.99 7.37
C HIS A 119 1.36 6.17 8.15
N ARG A 120 1.75 7.43 8.36
CA ARG A 120 2.95 7.80 9.09
C ARG A 120 2.61 8.65 10.32
N VAL A 121 3.37 8.48 11.40
CA VAL A 121 3.20 9.21 12.66
C VAL A 121 4.52 9.84 13.05
N GLY A 122 4.52 11.13 13.42
CA GLY A 122 5.71 11.82 13.97
C GLY A 122 6.83 12.16 12.97
N CYS A 123 6.61 11.97 11.67
CA CYS A 123 7.62 12.18 10.62
C CYS A 123 7.67 13.62 10.09
N GLU A 124 7.67 14.62 10.99
CA GLU A 124 7.67 16.06 10.66
C GLU A 124 9.07 16.68 10.69
#